data_AF-A0A662H4Z8-F1
#
_entry.id   AF-A0A662H4Z8-F1
#
_cell.length_a   1.000
_cell.length_b   1.000
_cell.length_c   1.000
_cell.angle_alpha   90.00
_cell.angle_beta   90.00
_cell.angle_gamma   90.00
#
_symmetry.space_group_name_H-M   'P 1'
#
loop_
_entity.id
_entity.type
_entity.pdbx_description
1 polymer ?
#
loop_
_entity_poly.entity_id
_entity_poly.type
_entity_poly.pdbx_seq_one_letter_code
_entity_poly.pdbx_strand_id
1 'polypeptide(L)'
;MFSRVGVGGTFSLLHKGHKVLIATAFKCAKEVVIGLSSDILVKSLRKQHFVPNYEVRFKILYNFLKTQGYLSKALIVPLLDPYGPAIDDRRMDAIVVSEEGYKRALEINSLRRKHGLEELHIIVVRMVLAEDGKPINCTRIMRGEIDVEGRVIRKETL
;
A
#
# COMPACT_ATOMS: atom_id res chain seq x y z
N MET A 1 9.47 -18.41 3.13
CA MET A 1 8.53 -17.68 2.26
C MET A 1 7.14 -17.96 2.80
N PHE A 2 6.35 -16.93 3.07
CA PHE A 2 4.96 -17.05 3.54
C PHE A 2 4.07 -17.61 2.42
N SER A 3 2.97 -18.26 2.78
CA SER A 3 1.99 -18.74 1.80
C SER A 3 1.19 -17.58 1.24
N ARG A 4 0.62 -16.74 2.11
CA ARG A 4 -0.18 -15.57 1.72
C ARG A 4 0.16 -14.34 2.55
N VAL A 5 0.37 -13.22 1.87
CA VAL A 5 0.72 -11.94 2.50
C VAL A 5 -0.23 -10.83 2.09
N GLY A 6 -0.69 -10.06 3.07
CA GLY A 6 -1.48 -8.85 2.84
C GLY A 6 -0.60 -7.61 2.63
N VAL A 7 -1.00 -6.73 1.71
CA VAL A 7 -0.48 -5.37 1.60
C VAL A 7 -1.63 -4.44 1.22
N GLY A 8 -1.70 -3.26 1.82
CA GLY A 8 -2.84 -2.35 1.65
C GLY A 8 -2.42 -0.94 1.32
N GLY A 9 -3.25 -0.24 0.56
CA GLY A 9 -3.03 1.18 0.26
C GLY A 9 -4.17 1.83 -0.49
N THR A 10 -4.22 3.16 -0.41
CA THR A 10 -5.09 3.94 -1.30
C THR A 10 -4.53 3.98 -2.70
N PHE A 11 -3.19 4.02 -2.85
CA PHE A 11 -2.50 4.11 -4.13
C PHE A 11 -3.04 5.25 -5.01
N SER A 12 -3.30 6.44 -4.41
CA SER A 12 -3.79 7.63 -5.11
C SER A 12 -2.92 7.99 -6.32
N LEU A 13 -1.61 7.81 -6.16
CA LEU A 13 -0.61 7.87 -7.21
C LEU A 13 0.45 6.81 -6.92
N LEU A 14 0.79 5.99 -7.90
CA LEU A 14 1.72 4.88 -7.71
C LEU A 14 3.18 5.34 -7.83
N HIS A 15 3.75 5.81 -6.71
CA HIS A 15 5.15 6.24 -6.61
C HIS A 15 6.09 5.13 -6.14
N LYS A 16 7.40 5.41 -6.19
CA LYS A 16 8.49 4.48 -5.83
C LYS A 16 8.31 3.80 -4.47
N GLY A 17 7.88 4.54 -3.44
CA GLY A 17 7.52 3.98 -2.14
C GLY A 17 6.51 2.82 -2.20
N HIS A 18 5.40 3.00 -2.93
CA HIS A 18 4.42 1.92 -3.13
C HIS A 18 5.01 0.74 -3.89
N LYS A 19 5.83 1.00 -4.92
CA LYS A 19 6.48 -0.06 -5.71
C LYS A 19 7.38 -0.93 -4.83
N VAL A 20 8.16 -0.32 -3.93
CA VAL A 20 9.02 -1.05 -2.97
C VAL A 20 8.18 -1.85 -1.96
N LEU A 21 7.10 -1.26 -1.44
CA LEU A 21 6.18 -1.94 -0.52
C LEU A 21 5.59 -3.20 -1.15
N ILE A 22 5.03 -3.07 -2.35
CA ILE A 22 4.41 -4.17 -3.11
C ILE A 22 5.46 -5.22 -3.49
N ALA A 23 6.61 -4.80 -4.01
CA ALA A 23 7.70 -5.72 -4.35
C ALA A 23 8.20 -6.51 -3.14
N THR A 24 8.21 -5.91 -1.94
CA THR A 24 8.58 -6.62 -0.71
C THR A 24 7.60 -7.73 -0.39
N ALA A 25 6.29 -7.51 -0.57
CA ALA A 25 5.28 -8.55 -0.42
C ALA A 25 5.48 -9.72 -1.41
N PHE A 26 5.75 -9.43 -2.68
CA PHE A 26 6.02 -10.49 -3.68
C PHE A 26 7.34 -11.23 -3.45
N LYS A 27 8.34 -10.60 -2.81
CA LYS A 27 9.60 -11.27 -2.45
C LYS A 27 9.43 -12.27 -1.31
N CYS A 28 8.47 -12.05 -0.41
CA CYS A 28 8.32 -12.90 0.78
C CYS A 28 7.17 -13.90 0.70
N ALA A 29 6.32 -13.86 -0.34
CA ALA A 29 5.07 -14.63 -0.41
C ALA A 29 4.90 -15.47 -1.69
N LYS A 30 4.17 -16.58 -1.59
CA LYS A 30 3.68 -17.31 -2.77
C LYS A 30 2.50 -16.60 -3.43
N GLU A 31 1.61 -16.02 -2.63
CA GLU A 31 0.44 -15.25 -3.05
C GLU A 31 0.37 -13.92 -2.26
N VAL A 32 -0.05 -12.85 -2.92
CA VAL A 32 -0.18 -11.52 -2.30
C VAL A 32 -1.62 -11.01 -2.46
N VAL A 33 -2.26 -10.71 -1.33
CA VAL A 33 -3.55 -10.01 -1.30
C VAL A 33 -3.28 -8.51 -1.21
N ILE A 34 -3.68 -7.77 -2.24
CA ILE A 34 -3.49 -6.33 -2.33
C ILE A 34 -4.81 -5.62 -2.08
N GLY A 35 -4.95 -5.04 -0.89
CA GLY A 35 -6.08 -4.21 -0.52
C GLY A 35 -5.99 -2.82 -1.15
N LEU A 36 -6.92 -2.51 -2.06
CA LEU A 36 -7.07 -1.19 -2.67
C LEU A 36 -8.24 -0.46 -2.01
N SER A 37 -8.01 0.70 -1.38
CA SER A 37 -9.09 1.46 -0.73
C SER A 37 -10.24 1.74 -1.70
N SER A 38 -11.48 1.43 -1.31
CA SER A 38 -12.68 1.86 -2.04
C SER A 38 -12.86 3.38 -1.97
N ASP A 39 -13.69 3.94 -2.84
CA ASP A 39 -13.99 5.37 -2.80
C ASP A 39 -14.77 5.76 -1.53
N ILE A 40 -15.53 4.82 -0.94
CA ILE A 40 -16.18 4.99 0.37
C ILE A 40 -15.12 5.14 1.47
N LEU A 41 -14.14 4.23 1.51
CA LEU A 41 -13.06 4.30 2.48
C LEU A 41 -12.21 5.56 2.28
N VAL A 42 -11.92 5.96 1.04
CA VAL A 42 -11.16 7.18 0.76
C VAL A 42 -11.83 8.42 1.36
N LYS A 43 -13.17 8.52 1.28
CA LYS A 43 -13.92 9.63 1.88
C LYS A 43 -13.75 9.70 3.40
N SER A 44 -13.71 8.56 4.10
CA SER A 44 -13.51 8.54 5.56
C SER A 44 -12.07 8.85 5.97
N LEU A 45 -11.09 8.61 5.09
CA LEU A 45 -9.67 8.86 5.36
C LEU A 45 -9.25 10.34 5.28
N ARG A 46 -10.15 11.27 4.89
CA ARG A 46 -9.93 12.74 4.85
C ARG A 46 -8.56 13.14 4.27
N LYS A 47 -8.23 12.59 3.10
CA LYS A 47 -6.95 12.85 2.43
C LYS A 47 -6.84 14.34 2.05
N GLN A 48 -5.64 14.91 2.21
CA GLN A 48 -5.33 16.33 1.95
C GLN A 48 -4.97 16.59 0.47
N HIS A 49 -5.28 15.64 -0.41
CA HIS A 49 -4.91 15.66 -1.82
C HIS A 49 -5.96 14.92 -2.64
N PHE A 50 -6.02 15.22 -3.94
CA PHE A 50 -6.97 14.57 -4.84
C PHE A 50 -6.72 13.06 -4.90
N VAL A 51 -7.79 12.26 -4.89
CA VAL A 51 -7.69 10.81 -5.04
C VAL A 51 -8.53 10.40 -6.25
N PRO A 52 -7.93 9.81 -7.30
CA PRO A 52 -8.71 9.27 -8.42
C PRO A 52 -9.69 8.21 -7.94
N ASN A 53 -10.79 7.99 -8.67
CA ASN A 53 -11.75 6.95 -8.33
C ASN A 53 -11.11 5.55 -8.34
N TYR A 54 -11.82 4.58 -7.75
CA TYR A 54 -11.33 3.22 -7.57
C TYR A 54 -10.88 2.59 -8.89
N GLU A 55 -11.66 2.72 -9.95
CA GLU A 55 -11.37 2.10 -11.25
C GLU A 55 -10.06 2.62 -11.86
N VAL A 56 -9.81 3.92 -11.78
CA VAL A 56 -8.56 4.51 -12.27
C VAL A 56 -7.36 3.96 -11.49
N ARG A 57 -7.45 3.94 -10.15
CA ARG A 57 -6.38 3.41 -9.30
C ARG A 57 -6.17 1.91 -9.51
N PHE A 58 -7.25 1.16 -9.70
CA PHE A 58 -7.21 -0.26 -10.01
C PHE A 58 -6.49 -0.51 -11.33
N LYS A 59 -6.83 0.21 -12.41
CA LYS A 59 -6.17 0.07 -13.71
C LYS A 59 -4.67 0.36 -13.63
N ILE A 60 -4.28 1.41 -12.91
CA ILE A 60 -2.86 1.75 -12.69
C ILE A 60 -2.14 0.62 -11.93
N LEU A 61 -2.72 0.15 -10.82
CA LEU A 61 -2.17 -0.93 -10.03
C LEU A 61 -2.06 -2.23 -10.84
N TYR A 62 -3.12 -2.61 -11.55
CA TYR A 62 -3.17 -3.80 -12.38
C TYR A 62 -2.08 -3.78 -13.45
N ASN A 63 -1.94 -2.66 -14.17
CA ASN A 63 -0.90 -2.51 -15.19
C ASN A 63 0.51 -2.58 -14.59
N PHE A 64 0.73 -1.99 -13.42
CA PHE A 64 2.00 -2.14 -12.72
C PHE A 64 2.29 -3.61 -12.40
N LEU A 65 1.35 -4.33 -11.80
CA LEU A 65 1.52 -5.75 -11.49
C LEU A 65 1.77 -6.59 -12.74
N LYS A 66 1.10 -6.26 -13.85
CA LYS A 66 1.31 -6.90 -15.15
C LYS A 66 2.75 -6.73 -15.62
N THR A 67 3.23 -5.49 -15.66
CA THR A 67 4.58 -5.16 -16.10
C THR A 67 5.66 -5.78 -15.22
N GLN A 68 5.39 -5.98 -13.92
CA GLN A 68 6.32 -6.64 -13.00
C GLN A 68 6.24 -8.18 -13.03
N GLY A 69 5.31 -8.78 -13.78
CA GLY A 69 5.10 -10.23 -13.78
C GLY A 69 4.47 -10.79 -12.50
N TYR A 70 3.78 -9.93 -11.72
CA TYR A 70 3.19 -10.28 -10.44
C TYR A 70 1.73 -10.75 -10.51
N LEU A 71 1.03 -10.53 -11.63
CA LEU A 71 -0.41 -10.79 -11.75
C LEU A 71 -0.83 -12.21 -11.37
N SER A 72 -0.06 -13.24 -11.74
CA SER A 72 -0.42 -14.64 -11.46
C SER A 72 -0.43 -14.99 -9.96
N LYS A 73 0.16 -14.13 -9.12
CA LYS A 73 0.26 -14.30 -7.67
C LYS A 73 -0.53 -13.22 -6.92
N ALA A 74 -1.23 -12.34 -7.62
CA ALA A 74 -1.87 -11.18 -7.03
C ALA A 74 -3.39 -11.35 -6.94
N LEU A 75 -3.95 -11.10 -5.76
CA LEU A 75 -5.39 -10.94 -5.56
C LEU A 75 -5.67 -9.49 -5.13
N ILE A 76 -6.21 -8.68 -6.03
CA ILE A 76 -6.60 -7.31 -5.69
C ILE A 76 -8.01 -7.33 -5.09
N VAL A 77 -8.17 -6.74 -3.90
CA VAL A 77 -9.45 -6.67 -3.18
C VAL A 77 -9.81 -5.23 -2.83
N PRO A 78 -11.06 -4.80 -3.03
CA PRO A 78 -11.50 -3.50 -2.55
C PRO A 78 -11.57 -3.51 -1.01
N LEU A 79 -11.07 -2.45 -0.38
CA LEU A 79 -11.20 -2.25 1.07
C LEU A 79 -12.35 -1.29 1.37
N LEU A 80 -13.35 -1.76 2.11
CA LEU A 80 -14.47 -0.95 2.58
C LEU A 80 -14.16 -0.26 3.93
N ASP A 81 -13.23 -0.83 4.69
CA ASP A 81 -12.72 -0.33 5.96
C ASP A 81 -11.17 -0.42 6.02
N PRO A 82 -10.52 0.15 7.04
CA PRO A 82 -9.06 0.15 7.13
C PRO A 82 -8.37 -1.22 7.31
N TYR A 83 -9.11 -2.28 7.63
CA TYR A 83 -8.59 -3.60 7.98
C TYR A 83 -8.79 -4.61 6.85
N GLY A 84 -9.99 -4.61 6.24
CA GLY A 84 -10.37 -5.54 5.17
C GLY A 84 -10.14 -7.00 5.53
N PRO A 85 -9.69 -7.86 4.58
CA PRO A 85 -9.57 -9.30 4.84
C PRO A 85 -8.49 -9.65 5.86
N ALA A 86 -7.63 -8.71 6.26
CA ALA A 86 -6.54 -9.00 7.18
C ALA A 86 -7.03 -9.44 8.58
N ILE A 87 -8.26 -9.07 8.98
CA ILE A 87 -8.82 -9.45 10.28
C ILE A 87 -9.56 -10.78 10.28
N ASP A 88 -9.91 -11.31 9.10
CA ASP A 88 -10.78 -12.50 8.98
C ASP A 88 -10.17 -13.63 8.11
N ASP A 89 -9.20 -13.34 7.23
CA ASP A 89 -8.55 -14.37 6.41
C ASP A 89 -7.60 -15.23 7.26
N ARG A 90 -8.04 -16.46 7.52
CA ARG A 90 -7.27 -17.49 8.24
C ARG A 90 -6.04 -17.99 7.48
N ARG A 91 -6.01 -17.81 6.16
CA ARG A 91 -4.89 -18.26 5.31
C ARG A 91 -3.76 -17.23 5.22
N MET A 92 -3.98 -16.02 5.73
CA MET A 92 -2.97 -14.96 5.70
C MET A 92 -1.96 -15.17 6.82
N ASP A 93 -0.68 -15.22 6.46
CA ASP A 93 0.42 -15.49 7.40
C ASP A 93 1.16 -14.21 7.83
N ALA A 94 1.18 -13.20 6.94
CA ALA A 94 1.90 -11.96 7.18
C ALA A 94 1.20 -10.75 6.58
N ILE A 95 1.57 -9.58 7.07
CA ILE A 95 1.20 -8.29 6.49
C ILE A 95 2.45 -7.43 6.26
N VAL A 96 2.54 -6.83 5.07
CA VAL A 96 3.60 -5.88 4.72
C VAL A 96 3.04 -4.47 4.82
N VAL A 97 3.69 -3.63 5.62
CA VAL A 97 3.30 -2.24 5.87
C VAL A 97 4.50 -1.31 5.77
N SER A 98 4.26 -0.04 5.46
CA SER A 98 5.27 1.00 5.67
C SER A 98 5.42 1.30 7.17
N GLU A 99 6.43 2.07 7.53
CA GLU A 99 6.57 2.63 8.89
C GLU A 99 5.29 3.38 9.34
N GLU A 100 4.64 4.12 8.43
CA GLU A 100 3.35 4.79 8.69
C GLU A 100 2.21 3.80 8.99
N GLY A 101 2.22 2.63 8.36
CA GLY A 101 1.21 1.59 8.52
C GLY A 101 1.42 0.69 9.75
N TYR A 102 2.54 0.81 10.46
CA TYR A 102 2.91 -0.10 11.54
C TYR A 102 1.88 -0.14 12.67
N LYS A 103 1.40 1.04 13.12
CA LYS A 103 0.37 1.12 14.16
C LYS A 103 -0.90 0.36 13.77
N ARG A 104 -1.31 0.47 12.50
CA ARG A 104 -2.49 -0.25 11.99
C ARG A 104 -2.27 -1.76 11.92
N ALA A 105 -1.05 -2.22 11.62
CA ALA A 105 -0.74 -3.65 11.67
C ALA A 105 -0.87 -4.22 13.10
N LEU A 106 -0.48 -3.46 14.12
CA LEU A 106 -0.69 -3.85 15.52
C LEU A 106 -2.18 -3.90 15.88
N GLU A 107 -2.97 -2.92 15.40
CA GLU A 107 -4.43 -2.91 15.57
C GLU A 107 -5.08 -4.14 14.90
N ILE A 108 -4.63 -4.51 13.70
CA ILE A 108 -5.09 -5.72 12.98
C ILE A 108 -4.81 -6.97 13.81
N ASN A 109 -3.60 -7.14 14.35
CA ASN A 109 -3.26 -8.30 15.18
C ASN A 109 -4.08 -8.36 16.47
N SER A 110 -4.36 -7.21 17.09
CA SER A 110 -5.26 -7.13 18.24
C SER A 110 -6.68 -7.60 17.88
N LEU A 111 -7.23 -7.18 16.74
CA LEU A 111 -8.54 -7.62 16.25
C LEU A 111 -8.55 -9.11 15.89
N ARG A 112 -7.52 -9.61 15.21
CA ARG A 112 -7.36 -11.04 14.90
C ARG A 112 -7.39 -11.90 16.16
N ARG A 113 -6.66 -11.50 17.20
CA ARG A 113 -6.67 -12.18 18.51
C ARG A 113 -8.08 -12.22 19.11
N LYS A 114 -8.82 -11.11 19.05
CA LYS A 114 -10.23 -11.05 19.50
C LYS A 114 -11.14 -11.97 18.68
N HIS A 115 -10.83 -12.18 17.40
CA HIS A 115 -11.56 -13.09 16.52
C HIS A 115 -11.08 -14.54 16.62
N GLY A 116 -10.14 -14.85 17.52
CA GLY A 116 -9.58 -16.21 17.70
C GLY A 116 -8.65 -16.64 16.56
N LEU A 117 -8.04 -15.69 15.85
CA LEU A 117 -7.06 -15.94 14.80
C LEU A 117 -5.63 -15.71 15.29
N GLU A 118 -4.69 -16.43 14.69
CA GLU A 118 -3.27 -16.20 14.90
C GLU A 118 -2.85 -14.82 14.37
N GLU A 119 -1.91 -14.19 15.08
CA GLU A 119 -1.34 -12.91 14.67
C GLU A 119 -0.54 -13.05 13.36
N LEU A 120 -0.63 -12.03 12.52
CA LEU A 120 0.18 -11.95 11.31
C LEU A 120 1.61 -11.57 11.67
N HIS A 121 2.57 -12.16 10.96
CA HIS A 121 3.92 -11.62 10.93
C HIS A 121 3.89 -10.20 10.31
N ILE A 122 4.34 -9.19 11.06
CA ILE A 122 4.38 -7.81 10.58
C ILE A 122 5.74 -7.56 9.94
N ILE A 123 5.74 -7.21 8.66
CA ILE A 123 6.95 -6.86 7.90
C ILE A 123 6.90 -5.36 7.62
N VAL A 124 7.80 -4.62 8.26
CA VAL A 124 7.87 -3.16 8.12
C VAL A 124 8.88 -2.78 7.04
N VAL A 125 8.42 -2.00 6.06
CA VAL A 125 9.23 -1.42 5.00
C VAL A 125 9.52 0.05 5.35
N ARG A 126 10.81 0.39 5.39
CA ARG A 126 11.25 1.78 5.60
C ARG A 126 10.71 2.69 4.49
N MET A 127 10.37 3.92 4.85
CA MET A 127 9.93 4.90 3.87
C MET A 127 11.04 5.18 2.85
N VAL A 128 10.68 5.18 1.57
CA VAL A 128 11.61 5.58 0.50
C VAL A 128 11.73 7.10 0.51
N LEU A 129 12.97 7.59 0.56
CA LEU A 129 13.27 9.02 0.58
C LEU A 129 13.43 9.57 -0.84
N ALA A 130 13.03 10.83 -1.01
CA ALA A 130 13.32 11.65 -2.17
C ALA A 130 14.77 12.19 -2.10
N GLU A 131 15.22 12.87 -3.16
CA GLU A 131 16.56 13.47 -3.23
C GLU A 131 16.84 14.50 -2.12
N ASP A 132 15.80 15.13 -1.58
CA ASP A 132 15.91 16.07 -0.46
C ASP A 132 15.90 15.39 0.92
N GLY A 133 16.02 14.06 0.97
CA GLY A 133 16.09 13.28 2.21
C GLY A 133 14.75 13.12 2.93
N LYS A 134 13.64 13.65 2.39
CA LYS A 134 12.31 13.51 2.98
C LYS A 134 11.52 12.37 2.31
N PRO A 135 10.57 11.71 3.02
CA PRO A 135 9.78 10.62 2.45
C PRO A 135 9.02 10.99 1.18
N ILE A 136 8.98 10.07 0.20
CA ILE A 136 8.12 10.18 -0.98
C ILE A 136 6.68 9.90 -0.55
N ASN A 137 5.78 10.87 -0.75
CA ASN A 137 4.35 10.67 -0.55
C ASN A 137 3.53 11.40 -1.63
N CYS A 138 2.27 10.99 -1.80
CA CYS A 138 1.37 11.53 -2.83
C CYS A 138 1.15 13.04 -2.69
N THR A 139 1.05 13.57 -1.47
CA THR A 139 0.78 15.00 -1.25
C THR A 139 1.90 15.87 -1.80
N ARG A 140 3.17 15.50 -1.56
CA ARG A 140 4.34 16.23 -2.08
C ARG A 140 4.41 16.18 -3.60
N ILE A 141 4.07 15.03 -4.18
CA ILE A 141 4.04 14.87 -5.64
C ILE A 141 2.96 15.76 -6.26
N MET A 142 1.76 15.79 -5.67
CA MET A 142 0.66 16.63 -6.17
C MET A 142 0.90 18.12 -5.98
N ARG A 143 1.72 18.51 -5.00
CA ARG A 143 2.18 19.90 -4.83
C ARG A 143 3.31 20.28 -5.79
N GLY A 144 3.81 19.34 -6.57
CA GLY A 144 4.93 19.56 -7.48
C GLY A 144 6.25 19.79 -6.74
N GLU A 145 6.41 19.26 -5.52
CA GLU A 145 7.68 19.31 -4.78
C GLU A 145 8.67 18.28 -5.33
N ILE A 146 8.16 17.09 -5.68
CA ILE A 146 8.92 15.95 -6.19
C ILE A 146 8.12 15.20 -7.26
N ASP A 147 8.79 14.41 -8.10
CA ASP A 147 8.14 13.46 -9.01
C ASP A 147 7.85 12.10 -8.34
N VAL A 148 7.23 11.17 -9.08
CA VAL A 148 6.87 9.82 -8.59
C VAL A 148 8.08 8.93 -8.26
N GLU A 149 9.27 9.30 -8.74
CA GLU A 149 10.53 8.61 -8.45
C GLU A 149 11.30 9.25 -7.30
N GLY A 150 10.85 10.42 -6.81
CA GLY A 150 11.43 11.15 -5.70
C GLY A 150 12.44 12.22 -6.13
N ARG A 151 12.47 12.61 -7.41
CA ARG A 151 13.35 13.70 -7.89
C ARG A 151 12.74 15.05 -7.51
N VAL A 152 13.56 15.97 -7.03
CA VAL A 152 13.08 17.31 -6.64
C VAL A 152 12.75 18.13 -7.88
N ILE A 153 11.53 18.64 -7.94
CA ILE A 153 11.10 19.52 -9.04
C ILE A 153 11.56 20.94 -8.70
N ARG A 154 12.61 21.40 -9.37
CA ARG A 154 13.06 22.80 -9.26
C ARG A 154 12.14 23.65 -10.12
N LYS A 155 11.52 24.68 -9.53
CA LYS A 155 10.91 25.75 -10.32
C LYS A 155 12.05 26.56 -10.91
N GLU A 156 12.21 26.54 -12.23
CA GLU A 156 13.03 27.54 -12.91
C GLU A 156 12.43 28.90 -12.56
N THR A 157 13.26 29.75 -11.94
CA THR A 157 12.90 31.14 -11.71
C THR A 157 13.10 31.83 -13.05
N LEU A 158 12.02 32.10 -13.76
CA LEU A 158 12.01 33.04 -14.88
C LEU A 158 12.13 34.47 -14.35
#